data_AF-A0A5J5DTM6-F1
#
_entry.id   AF-A0A5J5DTM6-F1
#
_cell.length_a   1.000
_cell.length_b   1.000
_cell.length_c   1.000
_cell.angle_alpha   90.00
_cell.angle_beta   90.00
_cell.angle_gamma   90.00
#
_symmetry.space_group_name_H-M   'P 1'
#
loop_
_entity.id
_entity.type
_entity.pdbx_description
1 polymer ?
#
loop_
_entity_poly.entity_id
_entity_poly.type
_entity_poly.pdbx_seq_one_letter_code
_entity_poly.pdbx_strand_id
1 'polypeptide(L)'
;MTHGAHNALPAVLSIAGSDSSGGAGIQADLKTMLMSGVFGMSAITSLTAQNTTGVRMVEDVTPEMLAAQIDAVFEDIRPDAVKIGMVSSVALIEVIEDRLRHWQASNVVLDPVMIATSGAKLISDDAVDALTSRLFPLATVITPNIPEAETLTVAHIANAEDMETAGARLAERFGCSALIKGGHNVTGDADDVLVDANGTITWFPGTRLDNPNTHGTGCTLSSAIASGLAKGDPLPKAIKRAKKYLTGAIKANLDLGHGSGPLDHAWKLRK
;
A
#
# COMPACT_ATOMS: atom_id res chain seq x y z
N MET A 1 1.14 39.34 -13.55
CA MET A 1 1.26 38.25 -14.54
C MET A 1 0.68 36.99 -13.92
N THR A 2 -0.51 36.62 -14.38
CA THR A 2 -1.24 35.42 -13.94
C THR A 2 -0.44 34.18 -14.34
N HIS A 3 0.15 33.49 -13.36
CA HIS A 3 0.76 32.19 -13.61
C HIS A 3 -0.36 31.26 -14.07
N GLY A 4 -0.28 30.81 -15.33
CA GLY A 4 -1.23 29.86 -15.89
C GLY A 4 -1.29 28.61 -15.02
N ALA A 5 -2.50 28.08 -14.82
CA ALA A 5 -2.70 26.80 -14.15
C ALA A 5 -1.81 25.75 -14.80
N HIS A 6 -0.77 25.32 -14.10
CA HIS A 6 0.10 24.26 -14.58
C HIS A 6 -0.76 23.00 -14.74
N ASN A 7 -0.83 22.50 -15.96
CA ASN A 7 -1.52 21.28 -16.37
C ASN A 7 -0.75 20.03 -15.89
N ALA A 8 -0.19 20.08 -14.68
CA ALA A 8 0.70 19.07 -14.12
C ALA A 8 -0.15 18.02 -13.40
N LEU A 9 0.05 16.75 -13.78
CA LEU A 9 -0.52 15.63 -13.06
C LEU A 9 0.13 15.55 -11.67
N PRO A 10 -0.64 15.36 -10.59
CA PRO A 10 -0.06 15.06 -9.28
C PRO A 10 0.87 13.84 -9.37
N ALA A 11 1.98 13.87 -8.64
CA ALA A 11 3.00 12.83 -8.69
C ALA A 11 2.98 11.96 -7.44
N VAL A 12 3.11 10.65 -7.61
CA VAL A 12 3.14 9.68 -6.51
C VAL A 12 4.37 8.79 -6.64
N LEU A 13 5.15 8.70 -5.56
CA LEU A 13 6.29 7.81 -5.48
C LEU A 13 5.89 6.49 -4.80
N SER A 14 6.11 5.35 -5.46
CA SER A 14 6.11 4.05 -4.80
C SER A 14 7.52 3.68 -4.33
N ILE A 15 7.67 3.29 -3.07
CA ILE A 15 8.87 2.70 -2.50
C ILE A 15 8.55 1.24 -2.18
N ALA A 16 8.93 0.31 -3.06
CA ALA A 16 8.56 -1.10 -2.95
C ALA A 16 9.45 -2.02 -3.80
N GLY A 17 9.30 -3.34 -3.60
CA GLY A 17 9.94 -4.35 -4.44
C GLY A 17 9.30 -4.47 -5.84
N SER A 18 10.09 -4.96 -6.79
CA SER A 18 9.67 -5.27 -8.16
C SER A 18 9.20 -6.73 -8.25
N ASP A 19 7.95 -6.93 -8.69
CA ASP A 19 7.38 -8.23 -9.03
C ASP A 19 7.53 -8.48 -10.54
N SER A 20 8.38 -9.46 -10.91
CA SER A 20 8.63 -9.80 -12.31
C SER A 20 7.40 -10.24 -13.10
N SER A 21 6.34 -10.70 -12.42
CA SER A 21 5.07 -11.07 -13.07
C SER A 21 4.19 -9.87 -13.39
N GLY A 22 4.45 -8.74 -12.73
CA GLY A 22 3.71 -7.51 -12.86
C GLY A 22 2.34 -7.50 -12.15
N GLY A 23 2.06 -8.45 -11.26
CA GLY A 23 0.78 -8.53 -10.54
C GLY A 23 0.73 -7.70 -9.25
N ALA A 24 1.87 -7.54 -8.58
CA ALA A 24 2.05 -6.78 -7.34
C ALA A 24 3.24 -5.82 -7.44
N GLY A 25 3.80 -5.40 -6.30
CA GLY A 25 4.99 -4.55 -6.22
C GLY A 25 4.84 -3.22 -6.94
N ILE A 26 5.97 -2.63 -7.34
CA ILE A 26 5.99 -1.37 -8.08
C ILE A 26 5.18 -1.45 -9.40
N GLN A 27 5.04 -2.62 -10.02
CA GLN A 27 4.27 -2.79 -11.24
C GLN A 27 2.77 -2.56 -11.00
N ALA A 28 2.21 -3.15 -9.95
CA ALA A 28 0.82 -2.89 -9.57
C ALA A 28 0.62 -1.45 -9.12
N ASP A 29 1.62 -0.88 -8.44
CA ASP A 29 1.59 0.50 -7.98
C ASP A 29 1.52 1.48 -9.16
N LEU A 30 2.45 1.38 -10.11
CA LEU A 30 2.52 2.25 -11.29
C LEU A 30 1.29 2.10 -12.20
N LYS A 31 0.80 0.87 -12.39
CA LYS A 31 -0.45 0.63 -13.13
C LYS A 31 -1.64 1.30 -12.43
N THR A 32 -1.72 1.17 -11.11
CA THR A 32 -2.79 1.78 -10.32
C THR A 32 -2.72 3.30 -10.35
N MET A 33 -1.53 3.88 -10.23
CA MET A 33 -1.28 5.32 -10.30
C MET A 33 -1.71 5.88 -11.67
N LEU A 34 -1.26 5.24 -12.76
CA LEU A 34 -1.66 5.59 -14.12
C LEU A 34 -3.18 5.56 -14.29
N MET A 35 -3.82 4.46 -13.86
CA MET A 35 -5.26 4.26 -13.97
C MET A 35 -6.09 5.10 -13.00
N SER A 36 -5.43 5.65 -11.99
CA SER A 36 -5.99 6.66 -11.09
C SER A 36 -5.78 8.07 -11.62
N GLY A 37 -5.03 8.28 -12.71
CA GLY A 37 -4.80 9.59 -13.31
C GLY A 37 -3.85 10.46 -12.48
N VAL A 38 -2.74 9.88 -12.03
CA VAL A 38 -1.59 10.56 -11.42
C VAL A 38 -0.31 10.09 -12.12
N PHE A 39 0.78 10.85 -12.00
CA PHE A 39 2.08 10.45 -12.50
C PHE A 39 2.73 9.49 -11.48
N GLY A 40 3.01 8.26 -11.90
CA GLY A 40 3.62 7.25 -11.03
C GLY A 40 5.14 7.23 -11.17
N MET A 41 5.83 7.17 -10.03
CA MET A 41 7.29 7.06 -9.91
C MET A 41 7.64 5.90 -8.98
N SER A 42 8.88 5.42 -9.02
CA SER A 42 9.31 4.31 -8.18
C SER A 42 10.73 4.48 -7.66
N ALA A 43 10.95 4.12 -6.39
CA ALA A 43 12.25 3.76 -5.83
C ALA A 43 12.20 2.28 -5.44
N ILE A 44 13.00 1.46 -6.10
CA ILE A 44 12.95 0.00 -5.98
C ILE A 44 13.74 -0.42 -4.74
N THR A 45 13.12 -1.21 -3.85
CA THR A 45 13.76 -1.75 -2.64
C THR A 45 14.36 -3.14 -2.87
N SER A 46 13.74 -3.94 -3.74
CA SER A 46 14.21 -5.27 -4.07
C SER A 46 13.74 -5.72 -5.45
N LEU A 47 14.49 -6.64 -6.05
CA LEU A 47 14.08 -7.39 -7.22
C LEU A 47 13.58 -8.76 -6.77
N THR A 48 12.45 -9.20 -7.33
CA THR A 48 11.96 -10.56 -7.10
C THR A 48 11.89 -11.32 -8.42
N ALA A 49 12.40 -12.55 -8.42
CA ALA A 49 12.06 -13.54 -9.43
C ALA A 49 10.78 -14.24 -8.98
N GLN A 50 9.64 -13.62 -9.28
CA GLN A 50 8.30 -14.00 -8.83
C GLN A 50 7.33 -14.21 -9.99
N ASN A 51 6.41 -15.16 -9.82
CA ASN A 51 5.25 -15.34 -10.67
C ASN A 51 3.99 -15.70 -9.86
N THR A 52 2.89 -15.99 -10.55
CA THR A 52 1.60 -16.33 -9.92
C THR A 52 1.66 -17.58 -9.04
N THR A 53 2.73 -18.39 -9.14
CA THR A 53 2.91 -19.61 -8.34
C THR A 53 3.85 -19.42 -7.15
N GLY A 54 4.46 -18.23 -6.99
CA GLY A 54 5.29 -17.90 -5.83
C GLY A 54 6.57 -17.14 -6.15
N VAL A 55 7.38 -16.92 -5.12
CA VAL A 55 8.66 -16.21 -5.14
C VAL A 55 9.80 -17.24 -5.17
N ARG A 56 10.75 -17.09 -6.10
CA ARG A 56 11.92 -17.98 -6.24
C ARG A 56 13.20 -17.36 -5.71
N MET A 57 13.33 -16.04 -5.83
CA MET A 57 14.52 -15.29 -5.43
C MET A 57 14.10 -13.87 -5.08
N VAL A 58 14.79 -13.30 -4.09
CA VAL A 58 14.71 -11.90 -3.69
C VAL A 58 16.13 -11.38 -3.60
N GLU A 59 16.37 -10.22 -4.22
CA GLU A 59 17.64 -9.50 -4.15
C GLU A 59 17.36 -8.05 -3.77
N ASP A 60 17.79 -7.65 -2.58
CA ASP A 60 17.62 -6.28 -2.09
C ASP A 60 18.62 -5.34 -2.77
N VAL A 61 18.18 -4.12 -3.09
CA VAL A 61 19.11 -3.09 -3.55
C VAL A 61 20.02 -2.64 -2.40
N THR A 62 21.15 -2.02 -2.70
CA THR A 62 21.98 -1.45 -1.63
C THR A 62 21.31 -0.21 -1.03
N PRO A 63 21.53 0.08 0.27
CA PRO A 63 21.05 1.30 0.93
C PRO A 63 21.40 2.59 0.16
N GLU A 64 22.61 2.67 -0.42
CA GLU A 64 23.09 3.82 -1.20
C GLU A 64 22.28 3.99 -2.49
N MET A 65 21.97 2.90 -3.18
CA MET A 65 21.14 2.92 -4.38
C MET A 65 19.70 3.34 -4.05
N LEU A 66 19.13 2.87 -2.94
CA LEU A 66 17.80 3.29 -2.52
C LEU A 66 17.76 4.79 -2.18
N ALA A 67 18.75 5.29 -1.43
CA ALA A 67 18.87 6.70 -1.11
C ALA A 67 18.95 7.55 -2.39
N ALA A 68 19.84 7.17 -3.32
CA ALA A 68 20.02 7.88 -4.58
C ALA A 68 18.76 7.91 -5.46
N GLN A 69 17.98 6.82 -5.49
CA GLN A 69 16.68 6.79 -6.19
C GLN A 69 15.68 7.77 -5.57
N ILE A 70 15.56 7.78 -4.25
CA ILE A 70 14.64 8.67 -3.53
C ILE A 70 15.06 10.12 -3.77
N ASP A 71 16.34 10.45 -3.58
CA ASP A 71 16.89 11.79 -3.79
C ASP A 71 16.65 12.28 -5.22
N ALA A 72 16.98 11.47 -6.24
CA ALA A 72 16.79 11.84 -7.64
C ALA A 72 15.32 12.16 -7.98
N VAL A 73 14.36 11.44 -7.40
CA VAL A 73 12.93 11.71 -7.59
C VAL A 73 12.51 13.01 -6.88
N PHE A 74 12.87 13.17 -5.61
CA PHE A 74 12.46 14.33 -4.83
C PHE A 74 13.09 15.65 -5.30
N GLU A 75 14.30 15.59 -5.89
CA GLU A 75 15.01 16.73 -6.47
C GLU A 75 14.34 17.28 -7.74
N ASP A 76 13.79 16.42 -8.59
CA ASP A 76 13.25 16.79 -9.91
C ASP A 76 11.70 16.82 -9.93
N ILE A 77 11.07 15.68 -9.68
CA ILE A 77 9.61 15.52 -9.70
C ILE A 77 9.15 15.21 -8.28
N ARG A 78 9.10 16.26 -7.45
CA ARG A 78 8.72 16.13 -6.05
C ARG A 78 7.32 15.46 -5.92
N PRO A 79 7.21 14.31 -5.24
CA PRO A 79 5.95 13.61 -5.08
C PRO A 79 5.00 14.34 -4.13
N ASP A 80 3.71 14.38 -4.49
CA ASP A 80 2.61 14.87 -3.65
C ASP A 80 2.16 13.81 -2.61
N ALA A 81 2.45 12.53 -2.89
CA ALA A 81 2.24 11.42 -1.97
C ALA A 81 3.28 10.32 -2.15
N VAL A 82 3.53 9.56 -1.08
CA VAL A 82 4.42 8.40 -1.09
C VAL A 82 3.62 7.17 -0.70
N LYS A 83 3.74 6.10 -1.47
CA LYS A 83 3.28 4.77 -1.08
C LYS A 83 4.49 3.92 -0.72
N ILE A 84 4.47 3.30 0.45
CA ILE A 84 5.48 2.34 0.88
C ILE A 84 4.85 0.95 0.84
N GLY A 85 5.50 0.01 0.17
CA GLY A 85 5.09 -1.40 0.11
C GLY A 85 6.04 -2.29 0.90
N MET A 86 6.28 -3.50 0.37
CA MET A 86 7.21 -4.47 0.97
C MET A 86 8.64 -3.88 1.09
N VAL A 87 9.16 -3.88 2.32
CA VAL A 87 10.56 -3.58 2.64
C VAL A 87 11.07 -4.66 3.59
N SER A 88 12.02 -5.47 3.14
CA SER A 88 12.51 -6.69 3.82
C SER A 88 13.70 -6.46 4.77
N SER A 89 14.39 -5.32 4.62
CA SER A 89 15.68 -5.07 5.27
C SER A 89 15.61 -3.86 6.19
N VAL A 90 16.11 -4.02 7.42
CA VAL A 90 16.25 -2.94 8.41
C VAL A 90 17.02 -1.78 7.79
N ALA A 91 18.15 -2.03 7.11
CA ALA A 91 18.98 -1.01 6.49
C ALA A 91 18.20 -0.15 5.46
N LEU A 92 17.32 -0.79 4.68
CA LEU A 92 16.46 -0.07 3.72
C LEU A 92 15.38 0.74 4.43
N ILE A 93 14.80 0.21 5.52
CA ILE A 93 13.85 0.95 6.37
C ILE A 93 14.50 2.20 6.95
N GLU A 94 15.76 2.14 7.40
CA GLU A 94 16.48 3.31 7.92
C GLU A 94 16.68 4.38 6.85
N VAL A 95 17.05 3.98 5.62
CA VAL A 95 17.21 4.89 4.49
C VAL A 95 15.89 5.57 4.13
N ILE A 96 14.79 4.80 4.08
CA ILE A 96 13.47 5.36 3.80
C ILE A 96 13.09 6.38 4.86
N GLU A 97 13.29 6.07 6.15
CA GLU A 97 13.00 7.01 7.22
C GLU A 97 13.80 8.29 7.08
N ASP A 98 15.12 8.17 6.95
CA ASP A 98 16.05 9.30 6.84
C ASP A 98 15.70 10.21 5.66
N ARG A 99 15.45 9.62 4.49
CA ARG A 99 15.11 10.36 3.26
C ARG A 99 13.72 10.99 3.31
N LEU A 100 12.70 10.30 3.83
CA LEU A 100 11.37 10.88 3.96
C LEU A 100 11.34 12.04 4.96
N ARG A 101 12.12 11.96 6.05
CA ARG A 101 12.29 13.09 6.98
C ARG A 101 13.06 14.24 6.34
N HIS A 102 14.19 13.96 5.69
CA HIS A 102 15.00 14.96 5.00
C HIS A 102 14.17 15.77 4.00
N TRP A 103 13.41 15.07 3.17
CA TRP A 103 12.57 15.70 2.16
C TRP A 103 11.23 16.20 2.69
N GLN A 104 10.89 15.98 3.96
CA GLN A 104 9.59 16.34 4.55
C GLN A 104 8.42 15.78 3.72
N ALA A 105 8.48 14.50 3.40
CA ALA A 105 7.45 13.84 2.60
C ALA A 105 6.07 13.93 3.28
N SER A 106 5.03 14.14 2.48
CA SER A 106 3.63 14.21 2.92
C SER A 106 2.82 13.06 2.33
N ASN A 107 1.62 12.84 2.88
CA ASN A 107 0.65 11.86 2.36
C ASN A 107 1.25 10.44 2.23
N VAL A 108 1.95 9.99 3.27
CA VAL A 108 2.61 8.68 3.28
C VAL A 108 1.57 7.59 3.56
N VAL A 109 1.36 6.70 2.59
CA VAL A 109 0.51 5.50 2.72
C VAL A 109 1.41 4.29 2.86
N LEU A 110 1.34 3.59 3.98
CA LEU A 110 2.21 2.44 4.27
C LEU A 110 1.38 1.16 4.29
N ASP A 111 1.65 0.27 3.33
CA ASP A 111 1.13 -1.10 3.33
C ASP A 111 2.17 -2.01 3.98
N PRO A 112 1.92 -2.55 5.19
CA PRO A 112 2.98 -3.18 5.99
C PRO A 112 3.49 -4.51 5.44
N VAL A 113 2.78 -5.12 4.48
CA VAL A 113 3.12 -6.35 3.73
C VAL A 113 4.04 -7.30 4.50
N MET A 114 3.47 -7.99 5.49
CA MET A 114 4.26 -8.89 6.35
C MET A 114 4.34 -10.32 5.78
N ILE A 115 3.33 -10.71 5.00
CA ILE A 115 3.17 -12.06 4.44
C ILE A 115 2.80 -11.94 2.96
N ALA A 116 3.43 -12.75 2.11
CA ALA A 116 3.10 -12.82 0.69
C ALA A 116 1.69 -13.39 0.48
N THR A 117 1.04 -13.06 -0.64
CA THR A 117 -0.22 -13.73 -1.05
C THR A 117 -0.07 -15.25 -1.14
N SER A 118 1.14 -15.76 -1.39
CA SER A 118 1.47 -17.19 -1.38
C SER A 118 1.70 -17.79 0.02
N GLY A 119 1.59 -16.99 1.09
CA GLY A 119 1.78 -17.42 2.48
C GLY A 119 3.23 -17.40 2.99
N ALA A 120 4.20 -16.97 2.18
CA ALA A 120 5.60 -16.87 2.62
C ALA A 120 5.79 -15.68 3.57
N LYS A 121 6.50 -15.87 4.70
CA LYS A 121 6.94 -14.77 5.58
C LYS A 121 7.94 -13.92 4.79
N LEU A 122 7.64 -12.64 4.60
CA LEU A 122 8.45 -11.73 3.77
C LEU A 122 9.41 -10.86 4.58
N ILE A 123 9.19 -10.75 5.89
CA ILE A 123 9.91 -9.82 6.76
C ILE A 123 10.37 -10.55 8.03
N SER A 124 11.59 -10.25 8.50
CA SER A 124 12.07 -10.73 9.81
C SER A 124 11.39 -9.95 10.94
N ASP A 125 11.43 -10.48 12.17
CA ASP A 125 10.87 -9.79 13.32
C ASP A 125 11.58 -8.45 13.56
N ASP A 126 12.92 -8.41 13.40
CA ASP A 126 13.71 -7.18 13.44
C ASP A 126 13.23 -6.12 12.44
N ALA A 127 12.83 -6.54 11.24
CA ALA A 127 12.35 -5.62 10.23
C ALA A 127 10.90 -5.16 10.50
N VAL A 128 10.06 -5.97 11.17
CA VAL A 128 8.76 -5.50 11.71
C VAL A 128 8.97 -4.45 12.80
N ASP A 129 9.92 -4.66 13.70
CA ASP A 129 10.25 -3.70 14.76
C ASP A 129 10.78 -2.40 14.16
N ALA A 130 11.68 -2.47 13.18
CA ALA A 130 12.16 -1.28 12.46
C ALA A 130 11.02 -0.57 11.71
N LEU A 131 10.13 -1.30 11.04
CA LEU A 131 9.01 -0.74 10.30
C LEU A 131 8.06 0.04 11.23
N THR A 132 7.70 -0.57 12.37
CA THR A 132 6.75 -0.01 13.33
C THR A 132 7.33 1.14 14.15
N SER A 133 8.62 1.08 14.51
CA SER A 133 9.26 2.15 15.30
C SER A 133 9.69 3.35 14.44
N ARG A 134 9.98 3.15 13.15
CA ARG A 134 10.59 4.19 12.29
C ARG A 134 9.65 4.73 11.23
N LEU A 135 8.94 3.87 10.48
CA LEU A 135 8.13 4.31 9.34
C LEU A 135 6.66 4.53 9.67
N PHE A 136 6.07 3.75 10.57
CA PHE A 136 4.67 3.97 10.97
C PHE A 136 4.43 5.39 11.52
N PRO A 137 5.30 5.97 12.35
CA PRO A 137 5.14 7.35 12.82
C PRO A 137 5.20 8.43 11.71
N LEU A 138 5.69 8.08 10.51
CA LEU A 138 5.70 8.96 9.34
C LEU A 138 4.45 8.81 8.48
N ALA A 139 3.66 7.75 8.69
CA ALA A 139 2.52 7.42 7.86
C ALA A 139 1.35 8.39 8.13
N THR A 140 0.69 8.83 7.07
CA THR A 140 -0.66 9.40 7.15
C THR A 140 -1.67 8.29 7.47
N VAL A 141 -1.49 7.13 6.84
CA VAL A 141 -2.30 5.94 7.08
C VAL A 141 -1.48 4.67 6.88
N ILE A 142 -1.63 3.72 7.80
CA ILE A 142 -1.20 2.32 7.59
C ILE A 142 -2.39 1.47 7.14
N THR A 143 -2.16 0.48 6.28
CA THR A 143 -3.23 -0.35 5.70
C THR A 143 -3.09 -1.84 6.01
N PRO A 144 -3.02 -2.29 7.27
CA PRO A 144 -2.88 -3.72 7.60
C PRO A 144 -4.13 -4.52 7.22
N ASN A 145 -3.94 -5.76 6.78
CA ASN A 145 -5.02 -6.75 6.74
C ASN A 145 -5.27 -7.34 8.14
N ILE A 146 -6.26 -8.23 8.27
CA ILE A 146 -6.59 -8.84 9.57
C ILE A 146 -5.38 -9.57 10.20
N PRO A 147 -4.73 -10.55 9.54
CA PRO A 147 -3.54 -11.19 10.12
C PRO A 147 -2.41 -10.22 10.52
N GLU A 148 -2.17 -9.18 9.71
CA GLU A 148 -1.18 -8.14 10.00
C GLU A 148 -1.59 -7.32 11.24
N ALA A 149 -2.88 -6.94 11.34
CA ALA A 149 -3.41 -6.22 12.48
C ALA A 149 -3.36 -7.05 13.77
N GLU A 150 -3.67 -8.35 13.69
CA GLU A 150 -3.56 -9.27 14.82
C GLU A 150 -2.11 -9.38 15.32
N THR A 151 -1.16 -9.48 14.37
CA THR A 151 0.27 -9.51 14.67
C THR A 151 0.73 -8.21 15.34
N LEU A 152 0.33 -7.05 14.78
CA LEU A 152 0.74 -5.74 15.28
C LEU A 152 0.10 -5.39 16.65
N THR A 153 -1.11 -5.87 16.91
CA THR A 153 -1.85 -5.60 18.16
C THR A 153 -1.68 -6.71 19.21
N VAL A 154 -1.10 -7.85 18.83
CA VAL A 154 -1.00 -9.06 19.66
C VAL A 154 -2.38 -9.45 20.21
N ALA A 155 -3.40 -9.40 19.35
CA ALA A 155 -4.79 -9.66 19.70
C ALA A 155 -5.52 -10.33 18.53
N HIS A 156 -6.46 -11.23 18.83
CA HIS A 156 -7.30 -11.88 17.84
C HIS A 156 -8.46 -10.96 17.41
N ILE A 157 -8.83 -10.99 16.13
CA ILE A 157 -9.90 -10.18 15.55
C ILE A 157 -10.99 -11.12 15.00
N ALA A 158 -12.09 -11.27 15.75
CA ALA A 158 -13.19 -12.18 15.41
C ALA A 158 -14.42 -11.47 14.83
N ASN A 159 -14.58 -10.17 15.06
CA ASN A 159 -15.78 -9.42 14.69
C ASN A 159 -15.48 -7.95 14.37
N ALA A 160 -16.52 -7.17 14.03
CA ALA A 160 -16.40 -5.76 13.68
C ALA A 160 -15.88 -4.87 14.83
N GLU A 161 -16.29 -5.14 16.07
CA GLU A 161 -15.85 -4.40 17.27
C GLU A 161 -14.36 -4.65 17.55
N ASP A 162 -13.87 -5.87 17.31
CA ASP A 162 -12.44 -6.18 17.40
C ASP A 162 -11.63 -5.42 16.35
N MET A 163 -12.18 -5.23 15.13
CA MET A 163 -11.53 -4.44 14.08
C MET A 163 -11.43 -2.96 14.49
N GLU A 164 -12.48 -2.39 15.06
CA GLU A 164 -12.47 -1.03 15.61
C GLU A 164 -11.42 -0.89 16.72
N THR A 165 -11.41 -1.83 17.66
CA THR A 165 -10.46 -1.88 18.77
C THR A 165 -9.02 -1.99 18.28
N ALA A 166 -8.76 -2.85 17.28
CA ALA A 166 -7.45 -2.98 16.69
C ALA A 166 -7.03 -1.68 16.00
N GLY A 167 -7.92 -1.07 15.21
CA GLY A 167 -7.66 0.23 14.57
C GLY A 167 -7.32 1.33 15.58
N ALA A 168 -8.08 1.41 16.68
CA ALA A 168 -7.83 2.38 17.75
C ALA A 168 -6.47 2.18 18.42
N ARG A 169 -6.12 0.93 18.77
CA ARG A 169 -4.82 0.61 19.36
C ARG A 169 -3.66 0.97 18.44
N LEU A 170 -3.78 0.69 17.14
CA LEU A 170 -2.74 1.02 16.17
C LEU A 170 -2.62 2.53 15.99
N ALA A 171 -3.74 3.23 15.90
CA ALA A 171 -3.73 4.68 15.73
C ALA A 171 -3.12 5.39 16.94
N GLU A 172 -3.49 4.99 18.15
CA GLU A 172 -2.93 5.51 19.40
C GLU A 172 -1.43 5.18 19.52
N ARG A 173 -1.05 3.92 19.28
CA ARG A 173 0.34 3.46 19.46
C ARG A 173 1.31 4.14 18.51
N PHE A 174 0.90 4.40 17.27
CA PHE A 174 1.81 4.86 16.21
C PHE A 174 1.59 6.31 15.79
N GLY A 175 0.53 6.97 16.25
CA GLY A 175 0.24 8.37 15.93
C GLY A 175 -0.17 8.60 14.47
N CYS A 176 -0.67 7.57 13.79
CA CYS A 176 -1.12 7.62 12.40
C CYS A 176 -2.54 7.06 12.26
N SER A 177 -3.21 7.28 11.13
CA SER A 177 -4.49 6.59 10.89
C SER A 177 -4.26 5.10 10.58
N ALA A 178 -5.21 4.22 10.92
CA ALA A 178 -5.15 2.80 10.62
C ALA A 178 -6.39 2.35 9.82
N LEU A 179 -6.19 1.81 8.62
CA LEU A 179 -7.22 1.18 7.80
C LEU A 179 -7.10 -0.35 7.89
N ILE A 180 -7.96 -0.97 8.70
CA ILE A 180 -8.00 -2.43 8.84
C ILE A 180 -8.79 -3.02 7.67
N LYS A 181 -8.12 -3.82 6.83
CA LYS A 181 -8.71 -4.43 5.61
C LYS A 181 -9.44 -5.73 5.97
N GLY A 182 -10.76 -5.80 5.77
CA GLY A 182 -11.59 -6.91 6.27
C GLY A 182 -11.80 -8.11 5.33
N GLY A 183 -11.09 -8.20 4.20
CA GLY A 183 -11.23 -9.27 3.21
C GLY A 183 -11.07 -10.73 3.71
N HIS A 184 -10.81 -10.96 5.00
CA HIS A 184 -10.65 -12.25 5.65
C HIS A 184 -11.94 -12.82 6.30
N ASN A 185 -13.11 -12.30 5.91
CA ASN A 185 -14.44 -12.82 6.31
C ASN A 185 -14.84 -12.61 7.77
N VAL A 186 -14.35 -11.56 8.42
CA VAL A 186 -14.70 -11.26 9.81
C VAL A 186 -16.11 -10.65 9.94
N THR A 187 -16.54 -9.83 8.97
CA THR A 187 -17.90 -9.25 8.97
C THR A 187 -18.90 -10.04 8.12
N GLY A 188 -18.47 -11.12 7.48
CA GLY A 188 -19.22 -11.82 6.42
C GLY A 188 -19.07 -11.20 5.03
N ASP A 189 -18.53 -9.98 4.95
CA ASP A 189 -18.26 -9.24 3.72
C ASP A 189 -16.79 -8.75 3.68
N ALA A 190 -16.43 -7.87 2.75
CA ALA A 190 -15.09 -7.28 2.61
C ALA A 190 -15.07 -5.83 3.10
N ASP A 191 -15.62 -5.59 4.29
CA ASP A 191 -15.71 -4.27 4.92
C ASP A 191 -14.36 -3.84 5.48
N ASP A 192 -13.98 -2.59 5.26
CA ASP A 192 -12.77 -2.04 5.91
C ASP A 192 -13.18 -0.99 6.93
N VAL A 193 -12.42 -0.86 8.01
CA VAL A 193 -12.62 0.20 9.01
C VAL A 193 -11.39 1.09 9.09
N LEU A 194 -11.60 2.39 8.98
CA LEU A 194 -10.60 3.41 9.27
C LEU A 194 -10.82 3.90 10.70
N VAL A 195 -9.75 3.91 11.48
CA VAL A 195 -9.66 4.72 12.68
C VAL A 195 -8.62 5.80 12.41
N ASP A 196 -9.04 7.07 12.39
CA ASP A 196 -8.12 8.17 12.17
C ASP A 196 -7.27 8.46 13.41
N ALA A 197 -6.24 9.29 13.26
CA ALA A 197 -5.34 9.66 14.36
C ALA A 197 -6.04 10.40 15.53
N ASN A 198 -7.28 10.88 15.33
CA ASN A 198 -8.10 11.50 16.38
C ASN A 198 -9.10 10.50 17.01
N GLY A 199 -9.11 9.24 16.58
CA GLY A 199 -10.02 8.20 17.04
C GLY A 199 -11.37 8.14 16.31
N THR A 200 -11.56 8.90 15.23
CA THR A 200 -12.81 8.83 14.45
C THR A 200 -12.87 7.52 13.68
N ILE A 201 -13.96 6.78 13.87
CA ILE A 201 -14.21 5.51 13.20
C ILE A 201 -15.04 5.75 11.94
N THR A 202 -14.59 5.22 10.80
CA THR A 202 -15.33 5.25 9.54
C THR A 202 -15.31 3.89 8.86
N TRP A 203 -16.49 3.33 8.63
CA TRP A 203 -16.66 2.07 7.91
C TRP A 203 -16.79 2.27 6.41
N PHE A 204 -16.15 1.37 5.65
CA PHE A 204 -16.21 1.32 4.20
C PHE A 204 -16.73 -0.04 3.75
N PRO A 205 -18.05 -0.14 3.49
CA PRO A 205 -18.66 -1.39 3.06
C PRO A 205 -18.04 -1.93 1.77
N GLY A 206 -17.87 -3.23 1.69
CA GLY A 206 -17.33 -3.90 0.51
C GLY A 206 -17.93 -5.29 0.33
N THR A 207 -18.25 -5.66 -0.90
CA THR A 207 -18.75 -7.01 -1.19
C THR A 207 -17.59 -7.96 -1.39
N ARG A 208 -17.64 -9.14 -0.74
CA ARG A 208 -16.71 -10.22 -1.04
C ARG A 208 -16.99 -10.77 -2.44
N LEU A 209 -15.96 -10.88 -3.26
CA LEU A 209 -16.06 -11.40 -4.62
C LEU A 209 -15.41 -12.78 -4.68
N ASP A 210 -16.09 -13.72 -5.30
CA ASP A 210 -15.54 -15.04 -5.58
C ASP A 210 -14.62 -14.96 -6.80
N ASN A 211 -13.38 -14.56 -6.55
CA ASN A 211 -12.32 -14.51 -7.54
C ASN A 211 -11.00 -14.98 -6.89
N PRO A 212 -10.37 -16.07 -7.39
CA PRO A 212 -9.11 -16.57 -6.84
C PRO A 212 -7.89 -15.69 -7.17
N ASN A 213 -8.03 -14.80 -8.14
CA ASN A 213 -6.98 -13.89 -8.62
C ASN A 213 -6.96 -12.62 -7.75
N THR A 214 -6.23 -12.73 -6.64
CA THR A 214 -6.12 -11.68 -5.62
C THR A 214 -4.70 -11.14 -5.47
N HIS A 215 -3.77 -11.59 -6.33
CA HIS A 215 -2.38 -11.14 -6.32
C HIS A 215 -2.30 -9.64 -6.57
N GLY A 216 -1.67 -8.92 -5.65
CA GLY A 216 -1.55 -7.45 -5.71
C GLY A 216 -2.72 -6.65 -5.16
N THR A 217 -3.70 -7.26 -4.49
CA THR A 217 -4.85 -6.56 -3.87
C THR A 217 -4.42 -5.45 -2.90
N GLY A 218 -3.48 -5.74 -2.00
CA GLY A 218 -2.96 -4.76 -1.03
C GLY A 218 -2.23 -3.59 -1.69
N CYS A 219 -1.30 -3.90 -2.61
CA CYS A 219 -0.55 -2.90 -3.38
C CYS A 219 -1.48 -1.98 -4.19
N THR A 220 -2.50 -2.58 -4.82
CA THR A 220 -3.50 -1.84 -5.61
C THR A 220 -4.33 -0.91 -4.72
N LEU A 221 -4.77 -1.36 -3.54
CA LEU A 221 -5.53 -0.52 -2.62
C LEU A 221 -4.71 0.67 -2.13
N SER A 222 -3.53 0.40 -1.56
CA SER A 222 -2.66 1.43 -0.99
C SER A 222 -2.20 2.45 -2.04
N SER A 223 -1.86 2.01 -3.25
CA SER A 223 -1.50 2.90 -4.36
C SER A 223 -2.67 3.76 -4.85
N ALA A 224 -3.90 3.24 -4.84
CA ALA A 224 -5.08 4.04 -5.17
C ALA A 224 -5.43 5.05 -4.07
N ILE A 225 -5.18 4.72 -2.79
CA ILE A 225 -5.31 5.67 -1.67
C ILE A 225 -4.28 6.80 -1.83
N ALA A 226 -3.01 6.48 -2.04
CA ALA A 226 -1.94 7.47 -2.25
C ALA A 226 -2.26 8.38 -3.43
N SER A 227 -2.78 7.83 -4.53
CA SER A 227 -3.25 8.59 -5.69
C SER A 227 -4.40 9.56 -5.37
N GLY A 228 -5.30 9.19 -4.46
CA GLY A 228 -6.36 10.07 -3.99
C GLY A 228 -5.82 11.22 -3.12
N LEU A 229 -4.91 10.91 -2.20
CA LEU A 229 -4.26 11.91 -1.33
C LEU A 229 -3.44 12.91 -2.14
N ALA A 230 -2.68 12.45 -3.14
CA ALA A 230 -1.94 13.32 -4.07
C ALA A 230 -2.85 14.32 -4.81
N LYS A 231 -4.12 13.97 -5.04
CA LYS A 231 -5.12 14.87 -5.64
C LYS A 231 -5.77 15.82 -4.65
N GLY A 232 -5.36 15.80 -3.38
CA GLY A 232 -5.94 16.60 -2.31
C GLY A 232 -7.29 16.07 -1.79
N ASP A 233 -7.64 14.80 -2.06
CA ASP A 233 -8.82 14.21 -1.43
C ASP A 233 -8.58 14.02 0.07
N PRO A 234 -9.57 14.31 0.94
CA PRO A 234 -9.54 13.86 2.33
C PRO A 234 -9.42 12.33 2.42
N LEU A 235 -8.72 11.81 3.42
CA LEU A 235 -8.42 10.39 3.56
C LEU A 235 -9.64 9.46 3.40
N PRO A 236 -10.80 9.71 4.05
CA PRO A 236 -11.99 8.87 3.84
C PRO A 236 -12.48 8.84 2.39
N LYS A 237 -12.37 9.97 1.67
CA LYS A 237 -12.75 10.06 0.26
C LYS A 237 -11.76 9.30 -0.63
N ALA A 238 -10.46 9.39 -0.35
CA ALA A 238 -9.43 8.63 -1.03
C ALA A 238 -9.66 7.11 -0.87
N ILE A 239 -9.91 6.63 0.35
CA ILE A 239 -10.21 5.22 0.64
C ILE A 239 -11.46 4.74 -0.10
N LYS A 240 -12.56 5.52 -0.03
CA LYS A 240 -13.80 5.16 -0.74
C LYS A 240 -13.60 5.02 -2.24
N ARG A 241 -12.80 5.89 -2.86
CA ARG A 241 -12.45 5.82 -4.29
C ARG A 241 -11.55 4.61 -4.59
N ALA A 242 -10.57 4.36 -3.73
CA ALA A 242 -9.64 3.24 -3.85
C ALA A 242 -10.36 1.89 -3.79
N LYS A 243 -11.25 1.68 -2.80
CA LYS A 243 -12.09 0.47 -2.72
C LYS A 243 -12.94 0.29 -3.97
N LYS A 244 -13.61 1.35 -4.46
CA LYS A 244 -14.41 1.26 -5.69
C LYS A 244 -13.58 0.85 -6.91
N TYR A 245 -12.35 1.37 -7.01
CA TYR A 245 -11.44 0.99 -8.09
C TYR A 245 -10.99 -0.47 -7.97
N LEU A 246 -10.59 -0.90 -6.77
CA LEU A 246 -10.17 -2.26 -6.48
C LEU A 246 -11.29 -3.28 -6.77
N THR A 247 -12.51 -3.01 -6.31
CA THR A 247 -13.67 -3.87 -6.59
C THR A 247 -13.88 -4.05 -8.09
N GLY A 248 -13.72 -3.00 -8.91
CA GLY A 248 -13.81 -3.11 -10.37
C GLY A 248 -12.70 -3.97 -10.97
N ALA A 249 -11.47 -3.83 -10.48
CA ALA A 249 -10.31 -4.60 -10.94
C ALA A 249 -10.44 -6.10 -10.61
N ILE A 250 -11.00 -6.43 -9.43
CA ILE A 250 -11.31 -7.81 -9.06
C ILE A 250 -12.48 -8.34 -9.90
N LYS A 251 -13.55 -7.57 -10.11
CA LYS A 251 -14.72 -7.99 -10.91
C LYS A 251 -14.41 -8.27 -12.37
N ALA A 252 -13.36 -7.65 -12.91
CA ALA A 252 -12.92 -7.88 -14.29
C ALA A 252 -12.41 -9.30 -14.52
N ASN A 253 -12.10 -10.05 -13.46
CA ASN A 253 -11.76 -11.48 -13.49
C ASN A 253 -10.68 -11.83 -14.53
N LEU A 254 -9.60 -11.03 -14.55
CA LEU A 254 -8.44 -11.32 -15.38
C LEU A 254 -7.83 -12.66 -14.94
N ASP A 255 -7.68 -13.58 -15.89
CA ASP A 255 -7.21 -14.93 -15.64
C ASP A 255 -5.89 -15.17 -16.36
N LEU A 256 -4.79 -14.97 -15.63
CA LEU A 256 -3.42 -15.12 -16.14
C LEU A 256 -2.57 -15.91 -15.16
N GLY A 257 -1.73 -16.80 -15.69
CA GLY A 257 -0.83 -17.65 -14.92
C GLY A 257 -1.46 -18.97 -14.48
N HIS A 258 -0.79 -19.67 -13.56
CA HIS A 258 -1.19 -21.01 -13.09
C HIS A 258 -1.41 -21.08 -11.56
N GLY A 259 -1.45 -19.93 -10.89
CA GLY A 259 -1.62 -19.83 -9.44
C GLY A 259 -2.57 -18.68 -9.10
N SER A 260 -2.28 -17.87 -8.08
CA SER A 260 -3.09 -16.67 -7.84
C SER A 260 -2.74 -15.59 -8.87
N GLY A 261 -3.66 -15.35 -9.80
CA GLY A 261 -3.49 -14.39 -10.88
C GLY A 261 -3.60 -12.93 -10.43
N PRO A 262 -3.18 -11.98 -11.29
CA PRO A 262 -3.23 -10.56 -11.02
C PRO A 262 -4.62 -9.95 -11.24
N LEU A 263 -4.80 -8.72 -10.76
CA LEU A 263 -5.99 -7.91 -11.03
C LEU A 263 -5.92 -7.25 -12.42
N ASP A 264 -7.08 -6.92 -13.02
CA ASP A 264 -7.12 -6.06 -14.21
C ASP A 264 -7.06 -4.59 -13.81
N HIS A 265 -5.87 -4.00 -13.72
CA HIS A 265 -5.74 -2.56 -13.43
C HIS A 265 -6.40 -1.69 -14.51
N ALA A 266 -6.44 -2.15 -15.77
CA ALA A 266 -6.97 -1.39 -16.91
C ALA A 266 -8.47 -1.59 -17.16
N TRP A 267 -9.21 -2.22 -16.24
CA TRP A 267 -10.62 -2.60 -16.42
C TRP A 267 -11.54 -1.46 -16.89
N LYS A 268 -11.23 -0.20 -16.57
CA LYS A 268 -12.01 0.96 -17.02
C LYS A 268 -11.86 1.26 -18.52
N LEU A 269 -10.76 0.84 -19.14
CA LEU A 269 -10.44 1.08 -20.55
C LEU A 269 -10.95 -0.01 -21.49
N ARG A 270 -11.26 -1.19 -20.95
CA ARG A 270 -11.66 -2.38 -21.73
C ARG A 270 -13.19 -2.50 -21.90
N LYS A 271 -13.89 -1.36 -21.86
CA LYS A 271 -15.34 -1.29 -22.04
C LYS A 271 -15.73 -1.26 -23.50
#